data_AF-A0A8T5K590-F1
#
_entry.id   AF-A0A8T5K590-F1
#
_cell.length_a   1.000
_cell.length_b   1.000
_cell.length_c   1.000
_cell.angle_alpha   90.00
_cell.angle_beta   90.00
_cell.angle_gamma   90.00
#
_symmetry.space_group_name_H-M   'P 1'
#
loop_
_entity.id
_entity.type
_entity.pdbx_description
1 polymer ?
#
loop_
_entity_poly.entity_id
_entity_poly.type
_entity_poly.pdbx_seq_one_letter_code
_entity_poly.pdbx_strand_id
1 'polypeptide(L)'
;MFIRVKSRINSKGEIKKYAYLVRSVRRKRSKKHPKQKVVAYLGRVIELNNNLQQSTTPNLKTLRANLKPMFKELVVSNGFKETSKDSFLRGNIYINTQRSVVKDVKTGQNICLKVNEGYISSYSISKLMNYRPIESVEKEVGRDFAKKLVSSGLKPSQEVFMALYLLISKKFHRK
;
A
#
# COMPACT_ATOMS: atom_id res chain seq x y z
N MET A 1 -0.32 0.59 12.99
CA MET A 1 -1.41 1.35 12.33
C MET A 1 -2.08 0.45 11.31
N PHE A 2 -3.31 0.76 10.90
CA PHE A 2 -3.98 0.08 9.78
C PHE A 2 -4.91 1.06 9.07
N ILE A 3 -5.34 0.69 7.86
CA ILE A 3 -6.26 1.47 7.05
C ILE A 3 -7.70 1.06 7.40
N ARG A 4 -8.53 2.03 7.76
CA ARG A 4 -9.97 1.86 8.00
C ARG A 4 -10.75 2.59 6.92
N VAL A 5 -11.72 1.91 6.32
CA VAL A 5 -12.66 2.51 5.37
C VAL A 5 -13.93 2.92 6.11
N LYS A 6 -14.48 4.09 5.76
CA LYS A 6 -15.79 4.55 6.20
C LYS A 6 -16.64 4.90 4.99
N SER A 7 -17.91 4.52 5.03
CA SER A 7 -18.91 4.92 4.03
C SER A 7 -19.62 6.19 4.50
N ARG A 8 -19.96 7.08 3.55
CA ARG A 8 -20.77 8.28 3.76
C ARG A 8 -21.78 8.39 2.63
N ILE A 9 -23.00 8.77 2.95
CA ILE A 9 -24.04 9.06 1.96
C ILE A 9 -23.95 10.56 1.67
N ASN A 10 -23.92 10.95 0.39
CA ASN A 10 -23.98 12.37 0.02
C ASN A 10 -25.43 12.87 -0.03
N SER A 11 -25.62 14.17 -0.26
CA SER A 11 -26.95 14.78 -0.43
C SER A 11 -27.77 14.19 -1.58
N LYS A 12 -27.13 13.48 -2.53
CA LYS A 12 -27.77 12.82 -3.67
C LYS A 12 -28.09 11.34 -3.41
N GLY A 13 -27.86 10.83 -2.19
CA GLY A 13 -28.08 9.42 -1.85
C GLY A 13 -26.95 8.45 -2.25
N GLU A 14 -25.89 8.92 -2.92
CA GLU A 14 -24.77 8.09 -3.34
C GLU A 14 -23.85 7.75 -2.16
N ILE A 15 -23.47 6.48 -2.05
CA ILE A 15 -22.51 6.01 -1.05
C ILE A 15 -21.08 6.23 -1.55
N LYS A 16 -20.33 7.06 -0.82
CA LYS A 16 -18.89 7.29 -1.04
C LYS A 16 -18.07 6.66 0.07
N LYS A 17 -17.03 5.93 -0.29
CA LYS A 17 -16.09 5.29 0.63
C LYS A 17 -14.84 6.16 0.80
N TYR A 18 -14.32 6.23 2.02
CA TYR A 18 -13.16 7.06 2.40
C TYR A 18 -12.20 6.28 3.28
N ALA A 19 -10.91 6.36 2.99
CA ALA A 19 -9.87 5.65 3.73
C ALA A 19 -9.18 6.57 4.75
N TYR A 20 -8.95 6.02 5.94
CA TYR A 20 -8.29 6.68 7.04
C TYR A 20 -7.20 5.79 7.61
N LEU A 21 -6.03 6.37 7.88
CA LEU A 21 -5.01 5.73 8.70
C LEU A 21 -5.44 5.85 10.16
N VAL A 22 -5.48 4.73 10.86
CA VAL A 22 -5.87 4.69 12.28
C VAL A 22 -4.83 3.97 13.13
N ARG A 23 -4.78 4.33 14.41
CA ARG A 23 -4.02 3.62 15.45
C ARG A 23 -4.91 3.26 16.63
N SER A 24 -4.68 2.08 17.19
CA SER A 24 -5.31 1.69 18.46
C SER A 24 -4.61 2.38 19.62
N VAL A 25 -5.38 2.93 20.55
CA VAL A 25 -4.90 3.60 21.75
C VAL A 25 -5.56 2.92 22.96
N ARG A 26 -4.73 2.40 23.87
CA ARG A 26 -5.16 1.83 25.15
C ARG A 26 -4.68 2.74 26.28
N ARG A 27 -5.57 3.08 27.21
CA ARG A 27 -5.20 3.80 28.44
C ARG A 27 -4.65 2.79 29.44
N LYS A 28 -3.42 2.97 29.91
CA LYS A 28 -2.68 2.00 30.77
C LYS A 28 -3.50 1.50 31.97
N ARG A 29 -4.32 2.37 32.58
CA ARG A 29 -5.11 2.06 33.80
C ARG A 29 -6.61 1.85 33.55
N SER A 30 -7.06 1.78 32.30
CA SER A 30 -8.49 1.64 32.00
C SER A 30 -8.86 0.21 31.64
N LYS A 31 -9.90 -0.33 32.30
CA LYS A 31 -10.56 -1.60 31.92
C LYS A 31 -11.39 -1.46 30.63
N LYS A 32 -11.53 -0.26 30.06
CA LYS A 32 -12.30 -0.02 28.84
C LYS A 32 -11.59 -0.57 27.60
N HIS A 33 -12.38 -0.99 26.61
CA HIS A 33 -11.85 -1.45 25.33
C HIS A 33 -10.96 -0.39 24.64
N PRO A 34 -9.89 -0.81 23.95
CA PRO A 34 -9.04 0.11 23.19
C PRO A 34 -9.84 0.95 22.19
N LYS A 35 -9.56 2.25 22.12
CA LYS A 35 -10.18 3.15 21.14
C LYS A 35 -9.32 3.28 19.89
N GLN A 36 -9.93 3.53 18.74
CA GLN A 36 -9.22 3.87 17.50
C GLN A 36 -9.13 5.38 17.33
N LYS A 37 -7.92 5.91 17.15
CA LYS A 37 -7.68 7.32 16.82
C LYS A 37 -7.33 7.43 15.33
N VAL A 38 -7.99 8.35 14.62
CA VAL A 38 -7.63 8.73 13.25
C VAL A 38 -6.31 9.48 13.28
N VAL A 39 -5.39 9.06 12.42
CA VAL A 39 -4.05 9.62 12.27
C VAL A 39 -3.98 10.50 11.03
N ALA A 40 -4.50 10.00 9.90
CA ALA A 40 -4.49 10.72 8.64
C ALA A 40 -5.68 10.30 7.76
N TYR A 41 -6.11 11.21 6.90
CA TYR A 41 -7.00 10.91 5.78
C TYR A 41 -6.16 10.46 4.58
N LEU A 42 -6.51 9.32 3.98
CA LEU A 42 -5.75 8.72 2.87
C LEU A 42 -6.37 8.95 1.49
N GLY A 43 -7.64 9.38 1.44
CA GLY A 43 -8.32 9.68 0.19
C GLY A 43 -9.67 8.99 0.04
N ARG A 44 -10.38 9.37 -1.03
CA ARG A 44 -11.60 8.67 -1.46
C ARG A 44 -11.22 7.29 -1.98
N VAL A 45 -11.98 6.28 -1.57
CA VAL A 45 -11.74 4.90 -1.99
C VAL A 45 -12.40 4.64 -3.33
N ILE A 46 -11.62 4.11 -4.26
CA ILE A 46 -12.09 3.59 -5.54
C ILE A 46 -11.69 2.12 -5.57
N GLU A 47 -12.66 1.23 -5.78
CA GLU A 47 -12.42 -0.21 -5.81
C GLU A 47 -12.05 -0.62 -7.23
N LEU A 48 -10.97 -1.40 -7.35
CA LEU A 48 -10.56 -2.03 -8.60
C LEU A 48 -10.93 -3.51 -8.54
N ASN A 49 -11.44 -4.05 -9.65
CA ASN A 49 -12.07 -5.37 -9.66
C ASN A 49 -11.09 -6.53 -9.90
N ASN A 50 -9.80 -6.26 -10.11
CA ASN A 50 -8.85 -7.30 -10.52
C ASN A 50 -8.11 -7.89 -9.32
N ASN A 51 -8.14 -9.21 -9.19
CA ASN A 51 -7.33 -9.97 -8.26
C ASN A 51 -6.07 -10.44 -9.01
N LEU A 52 -4.97 -9.70 -8.89
CA LEU A 52 -3.73 -10.02 -9.60
C LEU A 52 -2.66 -10.47 -8.61
N GLN A 53 -2.12 -11.66 -8.84
CA GLN A 53 -0.91 -12.16 -8.20
C GLN A 53 0.30 -11.75 -9.03
N GLN A 54 1.27 -11.05 -8.43
CA GLN A 54 2.48 -10.66 -9.14
C GLN A 54 3.46 -11.83 -9.20
N SER A 55 3.90 -12.16 -10.41
CA SER A 55 4.86 -13.24 -10.69
C SER A 55 6.23 -12.71 -11.17
N THR A 56 6.46 -11.39 -11.08
CA THR A 56 7.68 -10.75 -11.57
C THR A 56 8.94 -11.42 -11.00
N THR A 57 9.85 -11.87 -11.87
CA THR A 57 11.14 -12.44 -11.45
C THR A 57 11.96 -11.40 -10.68
N PRO A 58 12.35 -11.66 -9.42
CA PRO A 58 13.04 -10.69 -8.59
C PRO A 58 14.48 -10.48 -9.08
N ASN A 59 14.82 -9.24 -9.43
CA ASN A 59 16.18 -8.77 -9.66
C ASN A 59 16.87 -8.52 -8.31
N LEU A 60 17.88 -9.34 -7.97
CA LEU A 60 18.52 -9.36 -6.64
C LEU A 60 19.36 -8.11 -6.25
N LYS A 61 19.21 -6.98 -6.96
CA LYS A 61 19.93 -5.73 -6.67
C LYS A 61 19.39 -5.00 -5.44
N THR A 62 18.15 -4.52 -5.50
CA THR A 62 17.55 -3.72 -4.40
C THR A 62 16.07 -3.98 -4.25
N LEU A 63 15.54 -3.87 -3.03
CA LEU A 63 14.10 -4.00 -2.76
C LEU A 63 13.28 -3.07 -3.68
N ARG A 64 13.68 -1.80 -3.78
CA ARG A 64 12.97 -0.80 -4.60
C ARG A 64 12.95 -1.16 -6.08
N ALA A 65 14.04 -1.73 -6.61
CA ALA A 65 14.10 -2.17 -8.01
C ALA A 65 13.14 -3.32 -8.32
N ASN A 66 12.76 -4.11 -7.32
CA ASN A 66 11.78 -5.19 -7.46
C ASN A 66 10.34 -4.73 -7.23
N LEU A 67 10.12 -3.80 -6.30
CA LEU A 67 8.78 -3.29 -6.02
C LEU A 67 8.20 -2.45 -7.17
N LYS A 68 9.06 -1.69 -7.87
CA LYS A 68 8.63 -0.88 -9.03
C LYS A 68 7.93 -1.69 -10.12
N PRO A 69 8.53 -2.75 -10.69
CA PRO A 69 7.87 -3.52 -11.73
C PRO A 69 6.61 -4.22 -11.20
N MET A 70 6.59 -4.69 -9.95
CA MET A 70 5.36 -5.26 -9.35
C MET A 70 4.21 -4.25 -9.28
N PHE A 71 4.48 -3.00 -8.87
CA PHE A 71 3.48 -1.94 -8.89
C PHE A 71 3.05 -1.59 -10.32
N LYS A 72 3.99 -1.56 -11.27
CA LYS A 72 3.69 -1.33 -12.69
C LYS A 72 2.74 -2.40 -13.22
N GLU A 73 3.05 -3.67 -13.00
CA GLU A 73 2.22 -4.82 -13.38
C GLU A 73 0.81 -4.72 -12.77
N LEU A 74 0.72 -4.41 -11.48
CA LEU A 74 -0.55 -4.23 -10.78
C LEU A 74 -1.37 -3.05 -11.33
N VAL A 75 -0.73 -1.92 -11.61
CA VAL A 75 -1.41 -0.70 -12.06
C VAL A 75 -1.86 -0.84 -13.52
N VAL A 76 -0.99 -1.37 -14.39
CA VAL A 76 -1.30 -1.60 -15.81
C VAL A 76 -2.40 -2.65 -15.98
N SER A 77 -2.33 -3.77 -15.23
CA SER A 77 -3.41 -4.78 -15.26
C SER A 77 -4.76 -4.25 -14.80
N ASN A 78 -4.79 -3.13 -14.06
CA ASN A 78 -6.01 -2.45 -13.65
C ASN A 78 -6.41 -1.29 -14.59
N GLY A 79 -5.93 -1.32 -15.84
CA GLY A 79 -6.36 -0.42 -16.91
C GLY A 79 -5.76 0.98 -16.86
N PHE A 80 -4.67 1.18 -16.11
CA PHE A 80 -3.92 2.43 -16.18
C PHE A 80 -2.93 2.41 -17.34
N LYS A 81 -2.81 3.53 -18.04
CA LYS A 81 -1.83 3.74 -19.10
C LYS A 81 -0.60 4.45 -18.54
N GLU A 82 0.59 3.96 -18.90
CA GLU A 82 1.84 4.62 -18.55
C GLU A 82 1.99 5.88 -19.41
N THR A 83 2.11 7.05 -18.79
CA THR A 83 2.30 8.33 -19.49
C THR A 83 3.75 8.76 -19.53
N SER A 84 4.52 8.35 -18.51
CA SER A 84 5.97 8.51 -18.41
C SER A 84 6.50 7.50 -17.42
N LYS A 85 7.83 7.38 -17.31
CA LYS A 85 8.48 6.46 -16.35
C LYS A 85 7.91 6.67 -14.94
N ASP A 86 7.43 5.57 -14.34
CA ASP A 86 6.83 5.53 -13.00
C ASP A 86 5.51 6.33 -12.85
N SER A 87 4.89 6.82 -13.94
CA SER A 87 3.66 7.61 -13.93
C SER A 87 2.54 6.96 -14.74
N PHE A 88 1.35 6.87 -14.15
CA PHE A 88 0.21 6.14 -14.70
C PHE A 88 -1.08 6.95 -14.59
N LEU A 89 -1.94 6.86 -15.61
CA LEU A 89 -3.21 7.56 -15.67
C LEU A 89 -4.36 6.62 -16.06
N ARG A 90 -5.49 6.73 -15.35
CA ARG A 90 -6.77 6.10 -15.71
C ARG A 90 -7.90 7.07 -15.46
N GLY A 91 -8.50 7.61 -16.52
CA GLY A 91 -9.45 8.71 -16.39
C GLY A 91 -8.80 9.89 -15.66
N ASN A 92 -9.35 10.29 -14.51
CA ASN A 92 -8.78 11.37 -13.70
C ASN A 92 -7.82 10.89 -12.61
N ILE A 93 -7.55 9.59 -12.50
CA ILE A 93 -6.72 9.04 -11.42
C ILE A 93 -5.28 8.98 -11.90
N TYR A 94 -4.41 9.70 -11.19
CA TYR A 94 -2.97 9.72 -11.43
C TYR A 94 -2.21 9.01 -10.31
N ILE A 95 -1.28 8.15 -10.71
CA ILE A 95 -0.35 7.44 -9.82
C ILE A 95 1.07 7.76 -10.24
N ASN A 96 1.94 8.11 -9.30
CA ASN A 96 3.38 8.13 -9.50
C ASN A 96 4.08 7.33 -8.41
N THR A 97 4.70 6.20 -8.77
CA THR A 97 5.31 5.28 -7.81
C THR A 97 6.63 5.82 -7.24
N GLN A 98 7.37 6.60 -8.03
CA GLN A 98 8.64 7.19 -7.61
C GLN A 98 8.45 8.28 -6.54
N ARG A 99 7.45 9.15 -6.74
CA ARG A 99 7.08 10.25 -5.83
C ARG A 99 6.06 9.81 -4.77
N SER A 100 5.56 8.57 -4.84
CA SER A 100 4.54 8.03 -3.95
C SER A 100 3.27 8.89 -3.91
N VAL A 101 2.72 9.21 -5.08
CA VAL A 101 1.53 10.07 -5.23
C VAL A 101 0.38 9.27 -5.83
N VAL A 102 -0.81 9.39 -5.24
CA VAL A 102 -2.07 8.88 -5.79
C VAL A 102 -3.15 9.95 -5.61
N LYS A 103 -3.62 10.55 -6.71
CA LYS A 103 -4.57 11.67 -6.65
C LYS A 103 -5.51 11.71 -7.84
N ASP A 104 -6.60 12.44 -7.67
CA ASP A 104 -7.45 12.88 -8.76
C ASP A 104 -6.83 14.15 -9.38
N VAL A 105 -6.59 14.14 -10.69
CA VAL A 105 -5.95 15.26 -11.40
C VAL A 105 -6.88 16.47 -11.55
N LYS A 106 -8.20 16.25 -11.61
CA LYS A 106 -9.18 17.33 -11.76
C LYS A 106 -9.39 18.06 -10.45
N THR A 107 -9.51 17.32 -9.35
CA THR A 107 -9.81 17.91 -8.03
C THR A 107 -8.59 18.13 -7.16
N GLY A 108 -7.44 17.54 -7.51
CA GLY A 108 -6.24 17.52 -6.67
C GLY A 108 -6.36 16.66 -5.42
N GLN A 109 -7.51 16.03 -5.16
CA GLN A 109 -7.76 15.29 -3.92
C GLN A 109 -7.01 13.95 -3.90
N ASN A 110 -6.61 13.53 -2.70
CA ASN A 110 -6.02 12.22 -2.49
C ASN A 110 -7.01 11.11 -2.84
N ILE A 111 -6.51 10.08 -3.53
CA ILE A 111 -7.25 8.88 -3.89
C ILE A 111 -6.58 7.66 -3.23
N CYS A 112 -7.43 6.70 -2.85
CA CYS A 112 -7.01 5.43 -2.30
C CYS A 112 -7.65 4.33 -3.15
N LEU A 113 -6.84 3.53 -3.85
CA LEU A 113 -7.34 2.46 -4.69
C LEU A 113 -7.38 1.18 -3.87
N LYS A 114 -8.54 0.56 -3.72
CA LYS A 114 -8.64 -0.76 -3.10
C LYS A 114 -8.35 -1.81 -4.17
N VAL A 115 -7.31 -2.60 -3.93
CA VAL A 115 -6.83 -3.63 -4.88
C VAL A 115 -6.41 -4.85 -4.09
N ASN A 116 -6.81 -6.05 -4.54
CA ASN A 116 -6.65 -7.28 -3.77
C ASN A 116 -7.22 -7.07 -2.34
N GLU A 117 -6.45 -7.43 -1.31
CA GLU A 117 -6.79 -7.23 0.11
C GLU A 117 -6.25 -5.90 0.68
N GLY A 118 -5.61 -5.09 -0.16
CA GLY A 118 -4.89 -3.90 0.27
C GLY A 118 -5.37 -2.61 -0.38
N TYR A 119 -4.55 -1.56 -0.19
CA TYR A 119 -4.85 -0.22 -0.67
C TYR A 119 -3.61 0.43 -1.28
N ILE A 120 -3.73 0.94 -2.50
CA ILE A 120 -2.71 1.78 -3.16
C ILE A 120 -3.06 3.24 -2.89
N SER A 121 -2.23 3.91 -2.11
CA SER A 121 -2.34 5.32 -1.75
C SER A 121 -0.94 5.92 -1.64
N SER A 122 -0.84 7.24 -1.59
CA SER A 122 0.44 7.92 -1.35
C SER A 122 1.16 7.36 -0.10
N TYR A 123 0.39 7.06 0.94
CA TYR A 123 0.90 6.47 2.18
C TYR A 123 1.44 5.05 1.99
N SER A 124 0.68 4.15 1.34
CA SER A 124 1.08 2.75 1.23
C SER A 124 2.28 2.57 0.30
N ILE A 125 2.34 3.30 -0.81
CA ILE A 125 3.50 3.31 -1.72
C ILE A 125 4.72 3.81 -0.95
N SER A 126 4.63 4.95 -0.26
CA SER A 126 5.76 5.51 0.49
C SER A 126 6.27 4.56 1.58
N LYS A 127 5.35 3.91 2.32
CA LYS A 127 5.72 2.97 3.39
C LYS A 127 6.42 1.71 2.89
N LEU A 128 6.05 1.22 1.72
CA LEU A 128 6.66 0.04 1.15
C LEU A 128 7.96 0.36 0.41
N MET A 129 7.97 1.43 -0.39
CA MET A 129 9.15 1.85 -1.17
C MET A 129 10.31 2.29 -0.29
N ASN A 130 10.00 2.84 0.89
CA ASN A 130 10.98 3.24 1.91
C ASN A 130 11.03 2.27 3.09
N TYR A 131 10.68 0.99 2.86
CA TYR A 131 10.68 -0.02 3.91
C TYR A 131 12.07 -0.15 4.55
N ARG A 132 12.08 -0.11 5.88
CA ARG A 132 13.23 -0.47 6.71
C ARG A 132 12.78 -1.56 7.69
N PRO A 133 13.56 -2.64 7.87
CA PRO A 133 13.30 -3.63 8.88
C PRO A 133 13.17 -2.98 10.25
N ILE A 134 12.28 -3.52 11.08
CA ILE A 134 12.31 -3.25 12.52
C ILE A 134 13.50 -4.00 13.13
N GLU A 135 14.15 -3.42 14.14
CA GLU A 135 15.19 -4.10 14.92
C GLU A 135 14.49 -5.12 15.84
N SER A 136 14.28 -6.32 15.32
CA SER A 136 13.64 -7.43 16.03
C SER A 136 14.09 -8.78 15.45
N VAL A 137 13.54 -9.87 15.99
CA VAL A 137 13.76 -11.24 15.51
C VAL A 137 13.28 -11.37 14.06
N GLU A 138 13.99 -12.20 13.28
CA GLU A 138 13.76 -12.43 11.85
C GLU A 138 12.27 -12.68 11.51
N LYS A 139 11.60 -13.49 12.34
CA LYS A 139 10.17 -13.81 12.21
C LYS A 139 9.27 -12.57 12.26
N GLU A 140 9.60 -11.60 13.11
CA GLU A 140 8.84 -10.36 13.22
C GLU A 140 9.07 -9.44 12.03
N VAL A 141 10.32 -9.39 11.54
CA VAL A 141 10.68 -8.65 10.30
C VAL A 141 9.88 -9.20 9.12
N GLY A 142 9.85 -10.53 8.96
CA GLY A 142 9.10 -11.19 7.89
C GLY A 142 7.61 -10.89 7.97
N ARG A 143 7.02 -10.97 9.17
CA ARG A 143 5.61 -10.64 9.41
C ARG A 143 5.29 -9.17 9.10
N ASP A 144 6.14 -8.24 9.53
CA ASP A 144 5.96 -6.81 9.25
C ASP A 144 6.09 -6.50 7.76
N PHE A 145 7.06 -7.11 7.07
CA PHE A 145 7.23 -6.96 5.63
C PHE A 145 6.04 -7.51 4.84
N ALA A 146 5.61 -8.74 5.14
CA ALA A 146 4.43 -9.36 4.53
C ALA A 146 3.17 -8.50 4.73
N LYS A 147 2.98 -7.99 5.95
CA LYS A 147 1.85 -7.09 6.25
C LYS A 147 1.90 -5.82 5.41
N LYS A 148 3.07 -5.20 5.23
CA LYS A 148 3.21 -4.00 4.41
C LYS A 148 2.95 -4.27 2.93
N LEU A 149 3.46 -5.38 2.40
CA LEU A 149 3.18 -5.84 1.04
C LEU A 149 1.67 -5.98 0.80
N VAL A 150 0.99 -6.83 1.60
CA VAL A 150 -0.45 -7.07 1.47
C VAL A 150 -1.23 -5.78 1.64
N SER A 151 -0.90 -4.96 2.65
CA SER A 151 -1.59 -3.68 2.88
C SER A 151 -1.46 -2.67 1.74
N SER A 152 -0.43 -2.80 0.90
CA SER A 152 -0.21 -1.97 -0.28
C SER A 152 -0.96 -2.45 -1.53
N GLY A 153 -1.66 -3.59 -1.43
CA GLY A 153 -2.37 -4.22 -2.54
C GLY A 153 -1.51 -5.19 -3.35
N LEU A 154 -0.21 -5.31 -3.04
CA LEU A 154 0.65 -6.32 -3.65
C LEU A 154 0.38 -7.70 -3.05
N LYS A 155 0.31 -8.69 -3.92
CA LYS A 155 0.13 -10.11 -3.64
C LYS A 155 1.20 -10.90 -4.41
N PRO A 156 2.48 -10.86 -3.97
CA PRO A 156 3.54 -11.63 -4.62
C PRO A 156 3.27 -13.13 -4.53
N SER A 157 3.82 -13.91 -5.46
CA SER A 157 3.97 -15.36 -5.28
C SER A 157 4.88 -15.67 -4.08
N GLN A 158 4.79 -16.90 -3.57
CA GLN A 158 5.63 -17.35 -2.46
C GLN A 158 7.12 -17.20 -2.79
N GLU A 159 7.53 -17.59 -3.98
CA GLU A 159 8.92 -17.50 -4.46
C GLU A 159 9.41 -16.04 -4.50
N VAL A 160 8.59 -15.14 -5.05
CA VAL A 160 8.90 -13.70 -5.11
C VAL A 160 9.01 -13.13 -3.69
N PHE A 161 8.07 -13.48 -2.81
CA PHE A 161 8.12 -13.05 -1.41
C PHE A 161 9.41 -13.51 -0.71
N MET A 162 9.79 -14.78 -0.86
CA MET A 162 11.00 -15.32 -0.26
C MET A 162 12.26 -14.62 -0.77
N ALA A 163 12.35 -14.37 -2.08
CA ALA A 163 13.47 -13.64 -2.66
C ALA A 163 13.56 -12.19 -2.14
N LEU A 164 12.42 -11.49 -2.04
CA LEU A 164 12.36 -10.14 -1.47
C LEU A 164 12.75 -10.12 0.00
N TYR A 165 12.29 -11.12 0.77
CA TYR A 165 12.61 -11.25 2.18
C TYR A 165 14.12 -11.47 2.39
N LEU A 166 14.75 -12.38 1.63
CA LEU A 166 16.19 -12.61 1.69
C LEU A 166 17.01 -11.35 1.40
N LEU A 167 16.57 -10.49 0.48
CA LEU A 167 17.23 -9.20 0.21
C LEU A 167 17.17 -8.25 1.41
N ILE A 168 16.12 -8.35 2.22
CA ILE A 168 15.94 -7.55 3.42
C ILE A 168 16.75 -8.13 4.58
N SER A 169 16.72 -9.44 4.79
CA SER A 169 17.45 -10.14 5.85
C SER A 169 18.97 -10.03 5.71
N LYS A 170 19.52 -10.03 4.48
CA LYS A 170 20.96 -9.80 4.24
C LYS A 170 21.48 -8.47 4.78
N LYS A 171 20.62 -7.44 4.88
CA LYS A 171 20.99 -6.16 5.49
C LYS A 171 20.98 -6.18 7.01
N PHE A 172 20.33 -7.17 7.61
CA PHE A 172 20.23 -7.35 9.06
C PHE A 172 21.54 -7.91 9.64
N HIS A 173 22.16 -8.88 8.98
CA HIS A 173 23.40 -9.53 9.43
C HIS A 173 24.69 -8.76 9.11
N ARG A 174 24.59 -7.57 8.50
CA ARG A 174 25.75 -6.70 8.21
C ARG A 174 25.97 -5.60 9.27
N LYS A 175 25.20 -5.63 10.36
CA LYS A 175 25.38 -4.82 11.56
C LYS A 175 25.69 -5.75 12.72
#